data_AF-A0AA37SU02-F1
#
_entry.id   AF-A0AA37SU02-F1
#
_cell.length_a   1.000
_cell.length_b   1.000
_cell.length_c   1.000
_cell.angle_alpha   90.00
_cell.angle_beta   90.00
_cell.angle_gamma   90.00
#
_symmetry.space_group_name_H-M   'P 1'
#
loop_
_entity.id
_entity.type
_entity.pdbx_description
1 polymer ?
#
loop_
_entity_poly.entity_id
_entity_poly.type
_entity_poly.pdbx_seq_one_letter_code
_entity_poly.pdbx_strand_id
1 'polypeptide(L)'
;MSIMNYRKSIIGSSLAFILATNCCWLPALIIALGGGSTLIGLSNGIENFSGVFIAIGIGLLGYGLYQFSRKSKNETTKDVVLLSTITCPECGFQKDEEMPSDSCTYFYECEACHRILKPIKGDCCVFCSYGTVPCPPIQKDENCC
;
A
#
# COMPACT_ATOMS: atom_id res chain seq x y z
N MET A 1 -0.41 4.64 23.42
CA MET A 1 -1.75 4.29 23.98
C MET A 1 -2.74 5.36 23.56
N SER A 2 -3.21 5.32 22.32
CA SER A 2 -4.15 6.28 21.75
C SER A 2 -5.57 5.84 22.14
N ILE A 3 -6.24 6.65 22.97
CA ILE A 3 -7.63 6.45 23.35
C ILE A 3 -8.51 6.57 22.09
N MET A 4 -8.81 5.43 21.48
CA MET A 4 -9.78 5.33 20.38
C MET A 4 -11.19 5.50 20.95
N ASN A 5 -11.88 6.56 20.52
CA ASN A 5 -13.23 6.93 20.93
C ASN A 5 -14.26 5.85 20.53
N TYR A 6 -14.54 4.92 21.45
CA TYR A 6 -15.49 3.80 21.35
C TYR A 6 -16.89 4.19 20.84
N ARG A 7 -17.37 5.42 21.14
CA ARG A 7 -18.65 5.95 20.64
C ARG A 7 -18.76 6.06 19.11
N LYS A 8 -17.63 6.28 18.41
CA LYS A 8 -17.61 6.36 16.94
C LYS A 8 -17.76 4.97 16.28
N SER A 9 -17.38 3.91 17.00
CA SER A 9 -17.49 2.52 16.52
C SER A 9 -18.95 2.02 16.55
N ILE A 10 -19.72 2.34 17.59
CA ILE A 10 -21.14 1.94 17.71
C ILE A 10 -22.01 2.58 16.61
N ILE A 11 -21.76 3.85 16.28
CA ILE A 11 -22.51 4.56 15.24
C ILE A 11 -22.17 3.99 13.84
N GLY A 12 -20.93 3.58 13.62
CA GLY A 12 -20.49 2.93 12.38
C GLY A 12 -21.17 1.58 12.15
N SER A 13 -21.32 0.76 13.21
CA SER A 13 -21.99 -0.54 13.13
C SER A 13 -23.46 -0.41 12.72
N SER A 14 -24.20 0.53 13.33
CA SER A 14 -25.62 0.74 12.99
C SER A 14 -25.83 1.18 11.54
N LEU A 15 -24.96 2.05 11.01
CA LEU A 15 -24.99 2.46 9.60
C LEU A 15 -24.63 1.31 8.66
N ALA A 16 -23.67 0.47 9.03
CA ALA A 16 -23.31 -0.71 8.23
C ALA A 16 -24.45 -1.75 8.17
N PHE A 17 -25.17 -1.96 9.27
CA PHE A 17 -26.34 -2.84 9.30
C PHE A 17 -27.50 -2.32 8.45
N ILE A 18 -27.76 -1.00 8.45
CA ILE A 18 -28.82 -0.38 7.63
C ILE A 18 -28.46 -0.43 6.14
N LEU A 19 -27.19 -0.23 5.78
CA LEU A 19 -26.72 -0.41 4.42
C LEU A 19 -26.91 -1.89 4.01
N ALA A 20 -26.50 -2.84 4.84
CA ALA A 20 -26.63 -4.27 4.55
C ALA A 20 -28.09 -4.76 4.42
N THR A 21 -29.02 -4.24 5.23
CA THR A 21 -30.45 -4.60 5.09
C THR A 21 -31.06 -4.02 3.82
N ASN A 22 -30.68 -2.80 3.45
CA ASN A 22 -31.08 -2.19 2.17
C ASN A 22 -30.49 -2.93 0.95
N CYS A 23 -29.34 -3.59 1.09
CA CYS A 23 -28.77 -4.43 0.02
C CYS A 23 -29.63 -5.65 -0.31
N CYS A 24 -30.48 -6.14 0.61
CA CYS A 24 -31.23 -7.39 0.42
C CYS A 24 -32.72 -7.17 0.23
N TRP A 25 -33.32 -6.17 0.89
CA TRP A 25 -34.75 -5.87 0.73
C TRP A 25 -35.05 -5.02 -0.47
N LEU A 26 -34.18 -4.06 -0.81
CA LEU A 26 -34.44 -3.16 -1.93
C LEU A 26 -34.43 -3.91 -3.28
N PRO A 27 -33.51 -4.85 -3.55
CA PRO A 27 -33.59 -5.68 -4.76
C PRO A 27 -34.82 -6.58 -4.76
N ALA A 28 -35.20 -7.16 -3.62
CA ALA A 28 -36.39 -8.02 -3.51
C ALA A 28 -37.68 -7.23 -3.78
N LEU A 29 -37.79 -6.00 -3.30
CA LEU A 29 -38.94 -5.11 -3.53
C LEU A 29 -38.99 -4.62 -4.99
N ILE A 30 -37.84 -4.32 -5.60
CA ILE A 30 -37.74 -3.96 -7.02
C ILE A 30 -38.12 -5.14 -7.92
N ILE A 31 -37.69 -6.36 -7.58
CA ILE A 31 -38.08 -7.57 -8.32
C ILE A 31 -39.58 -7.84 -8.16
N ALA A 32 -40.12 -7.67 -6.96
CA ALA A 32 -41.55 -7.87 -6.69
C ALA A 32 -42.45 -6.82 -7.37
N LEU A 33 -42.02 -5.55 -7.47
CA LEU A 33 -42.80 -4.47 -8.08
C LEU A 33 -42.53 -4.28 -9.58
N GLY A 34 -41.35 -4.64 -10.08
CA GLY A 34 -40.90 -4.37 -11.45
C GLY A 34 -40.61 -5.58 -12.33
N GLY A 35 -40.49 -6.78 -11.76
CA GLY A 35 -39.93 -7.96 -12.45
C GLY A 35 -40.89 -8.72 -13.37
N GLY A 36 -42.21 -8.59 -13.22
CA GLY A 36 -43.16 -9.42 -13.99
C GLY A 36 -43.46 -8.92 -15.41
N SER A 37 -43.52 -7.60 -15.60
CA SER A 37 -44.10 -6.98 -16.81
C SER A 37 -43.06 -6.40 -17.78
N THR A 38 -41.84 -6.09 -17.32
CA THR A 38 -40.79 -5.50 -18.18
C THR A 38 -39.88 -6.53 -18.84
N LEU A 39 -39.77 -7.76 -18.30
CA LEU A 39 -38.86 -8.79 -18.81
C LEU A 39 -39.26 -9.36 -20.18
N ILE A 40 -40.54 -9.33 -20.55
CA ILE A 40 -41.03 -9.84 -21.84
C ILE A 40 -40.78 -8.84 -22.98
N GLY A 41 -40.66 -7.54 -22.69
CA GLY A 41 -40.37 -6.50 -23.69
C GLY A 41 -38.87 -6.19 -23.87
N LEU A 42 -38.05 -6.52 -22.88
CA LEU A 42 -36.61 -6.21 -22.87
C LEU A 42 -35.73 -7.38 -23.35
N SER A 43 -36.29 -8.59 -23.59
CA SER A 43 -35.52 -9.74 -24.08
C SER A 43 -34.84 -9.43 -25.42
N ASN A 44 -35.57 -8.85 -26.38
CA ASN A 44 -35.05 -8.50 -27.71
C ASN A 44 -34.01 -7.34 -27.68
N GLY A 45 -33.99 -6.53 -26.62
CA GLY A 45 -33.02 -5.43 -26.45
C GLY A 45 -31.72 -5.85 -25.75
N ILE A 46 -31.80 -6.81 -24.84
CA ILE A 46 -30.66 -7.29 -24.04
C ILE A 46 -29.68 -8.11 -24.89
N GLU A 47 -30.14 -8.83 -25.92
CA GLU A 47 -29.25 -9.65 -26.77
C GLU A 47 -28.20 -8.80 -27.51
N ASN A 48 -28.59 -7.59 -27.92
CA ASN A 48 -27.69 -6.63 -28.57
C ASN A 48 -26.68 -5.99 -27.61
N PHE A 49 -27.05 -5.83 -26.33
CA PHE A 49 -26.22 -5.15 -25.34
C PHE A 49 -25.32 -6.12 -24.54
N SER A 50 -25.68 -7.41 -24.51
CA SER A 50 -24.92 -8.49 -23.87
C SER A 50 -23.48 -8.58 -24.38
N GLY A 51 -23.27 -8.47 -25.69
CA GLY A 51 -21.93 -8.49 -26.29
C GLY A 51 -21.05 -7.32 -25.85
N VAL A 52 -21.63 -6.13 -25.71
CA VAL A 52 -20.92 -4.92 -25.26
C VAL A 52 -20.48 -5.06 -23.80
N PHE A 53 -21.34 -5.58 -22.93
CA PHE A 53 -20.99 -5.82 -21.54
C PHE A 53 -19.91 -6.90 -21.36
N ILE A 54 -19.97 -7.99 -22.13
CA ILE A 54 -18.94 -9.04 -22.11
C ILE A 54 -17.59 -8.47 -22.58
N ALA A 55 -17.59 -7.68 -23.67
CA ALA A 55 -16.37 -7.06 -24.18
C ALA A 55 -15.77 -6.06 -23.17
N ILE A 56 -16.60 -5.24 -22.53
CA ILE A 56 -16.16 -4.32 -21.46
C ILE A 56 -15.61 -5.11 -20.26
N GLY A 57 -16.29 -6.18 -19.85
CA GLY A 57 -15.86 -7.05 -18.77
C GLY A 57 -14.50 -7.70 -19.03
N ILE A 58 -14.32 -8.29 -20.21
CA ILE A 58 -13.04 -8.89 -20.64
C ILE A 58 -11.95 -7.81 -20.73
N GLY A 59 -12.27 -6.63 -21.25
CA GLY A 59 -11.34 -5.50 -21.32
C GLY A 59 -10.87 -5.04 -19.94
N LEU A 60 -11.78 -4.86 -18.99
CA LEU A 60 -11.46 -4.46 -17.62
C LEU A 60 -10.69 -5.55 -16.86
N LEU A 61 -11.07 -6.83 -17.02
CA LEU A 61 -10.33 -7.95 -16.42
C LEU A 61 -8.93 -8.07 -17.01
N GLY A 62 -8.79 -7.98 -18.34
CA GLY A 62 -7.50 -7.98 -19.03
C GLY A 62 -6.62 -6.80 -18.61
N TYR A 63 -7.20 -5.60 -18.52
CA TYR A 63 -6.50 -4.42 -18.03
C TYR A 63 -6.08 -4.55 -16.56
N GLY A 64 -6.93 -5.14 -15.72
CA GLY A 64 -6.63 -5.44 -14.31
C GLY A 64 -5.49 -6.44 -14.15
N LEU A 65 -5.52 -7.54 -14.91
CA LEU A 65 -4.41 -8.52 -14.94
C LEU A 65 -3.13 -7.90 -15.47
N TYR A 66 -3.21 -7.05 -16.51
CA TYR A 66 -2.07 -6.35 -17.06
C TYR A 66 -1.41 -5.42 -16.02
N GLN A 67 -2.20 -4.62 -15.30
CA GLN A 67 -1.73 -3.77 -14.20
C GLN A 67 -1.08 -4.61 -13.09
N PHE A 68 -1.69 -5.74 -12.71
CA PHE A 68 -1.19 -6.62 -11.66
C PHE A 68 0.14 -7.28 -12.04
N SER A 69 0.26 -7.77 -13.27
CA SER A 69 1.50 -8.33 -13.78
C SER A 69 2.62 -7.29 -13.91
N ARG A 70 2.31 -6.02 -14.18
CA ARG A 70 3.34 -4.95 -14.16
C ARG A 70 3.84 -4.63 -12.75
N LYS A 71 2.97 -4.68 -11.74
CA LYS A 71 3.38 -4.42 -10.36
C LYS A 71 4.40 -5.45 -9.86
N SER A 72 4.19 -6.73 -10.16
CA SER A 72 5.07 -7.81 -9.69
C SER A 72 6.46 -7.83 -10.35
N LYS A 73 6.59 -7.42 -11.63
CA LYS A 73 7.91 -7.37 -12.29
C LYS A 73 8.81 -6.23 -11.81
N ASN A 74 8.26 -5.17 -11.24
CA ASN A 74 9.06 -4.06 -10.73
C ASN A 74 9.70 -4.34 -9.36
N GLU A 75 9.36 -5.45 -8.71
CA GLU A 75 9.87 -5.81 -7.37
C GLU A 75 11.06 -6.78 -7.45
N THR A 76 11.50 -7.16 -8.65
CA THR A 76 12.58 -8.13 -8.83
C THR A 76 13.93 -7.43 -8.99
N THR A 77 14.64 -7.34 -7.86
CA THR A 77 16.11 -7.21 -7.71
C THR A 77 16.77 -6.02 -8.38
N LYS A 78 16.58 -4.83 -7.80
CA LYS A 78 17.64 -3.81 -7.82
C LYS A 78 18.75 -4.33 -6.88
N ASP A 79 19.97 -4.50 -7.36
CA ASP A 79 21.11 -4.92 -6.51
C ASP A 79 21.27 -3.92 -5.37
N VAL A 80 20.83 -4.29 -4.17
CA VAL A 80 20.94 -3.46 -2.98
C VAL A 80 22.31 -3.68 -2.37
N VAL A 81 23.08 -2.61 -2.23
CA VAL A 81 24.35 -2.64 -1.52
C VAL A 81 24.06 -2.45 -0.04
N LEU A 82 24.34 -3.49 0.76
CA LEU A 82 24.14 -3.47 2.22
C LEU A 82 25.37 -2.97 2.97
N LEU A 83 26.55 -2.97 2.37
CA LEU A 83 27.77 -2.46 3.00
C LEU A 83 27.84 -0.94 2.86
N SER A 84 27.89 -0.24 3.99
CA SER A 84 28.06 1.21 4.03
C SER A 84 29.05 1.60 5.11
N THR A 85 29.98 2.50 4.78
CA THR A 85 30.92 3.06 5.76
C THR A 85 30.23 4.20 6.49
N ILE A 86 30.01 4.07 7.80
CA ILE A 86 29.50 5.16 8.64
C ILE A 86 30.67 6.02 9.11
N THR A 87 30.56 7.33 8.89
CA THR A 87 31.52 8.32 9.40
C THR A 87 30.94 9.06 10.59
N CYS A 88 31.57 8.96 11.76
CA CYS A 88 31.13 9.70 12.94
C CYS A 88 31.44 11.21 12.80
N PRO A 89 30.44 12.10 12.88
CA PRO A 89 30.66 13.55 12.78
C PRO A 89 31.36 14.14 14.01
N GLU A 90 31.40 13.42 15.14
CA GLU A 90 31.94 13.92 16.41
C GLU A 90 33.44 13.65 16.59
N CYS A 91 33.95 12.56 16.01
CA CYS A 91 35.37 12.17 16.13
C CYS A 91 36.05 11.81 14.80
N GLY A 92 35.30 11.74 13.69
CA GLY A 92 35.83 11.39 12.37
C GLY A 92 36.11 9.89 12.17
N PHE A 93 35.78 9.04 13.14
CA PHE A 93 35.95 7.59 13.02
C PHE A 93 35.07 7.02 11.90
N GLN A 94 35.62 6.12 11.11
CA GLN A 94 34.93 5.45 10.01
C GLN A 94 34.89 3.95 10.26
N LYS A 95 33.73 3.35 10.03
CA LYS A 95 33.55 1.90 10.15
C LYS A 95 32.60 1.39 9.08
N ASP A 96 32.99 0.28 8.45
CA ASP A 96 32.13 -0.45 7.54
C ASP A 96 31.09 -1.22 8.35
N GLU A 97 29.82 -0.93 8.10
CA GLU A 97 28.68 -1.56 8.75
C GLU A 97 27.80 -2.22 7.69
N GLU A 98 27.32 -3.41 8.01
CA GLU A 98 26.30 -4.09 7.21
C GLU A 98 24.92 -3.58 7.62
N MET A 99 24.21 -3.00 6.66
CA MET A 99 22.92 -2.38 6.85
C MET A 99 21.81 -3.44 6.85
N PRO A 100 20.85 -3.39 7.78
CA PRO A 100 19.70 -4.28 7.76
C PRO A 100 18.83 -4.04 6.51
N SER A 101 18.47 -5.12 5.81
CA SER A 101 17.61 -5.06 4.61
C SER A 101 16.15 -4.71 4.94
N ASP A 102 15.72 -4.99 6.17
CA ASP A 102 14.31 -5.05 6.55
C ASP A 102 13.90 -3.94 7.54
N SER A 103 14.81 -3.02 7.90
CA SER A 103 14.51 -1.94 8.86
C SER A 103 15.47 -0.74 8.77
N CYS A 104 15.03 0.43 9.25
CA CYS A 104 15.85 1.63 9.33
C CYS A 104 16.58 1.74 10.68
N THR A 105 17.90 1.88 10.64
CA THR A 105 18.71 2.16 11.84
C THR A 105 18.65 3.65 12.18
N TYR A 106 17.84 4.04 13.17
CA TYR A 106 17.70 5.44 13.58
C TYR A 106 18.76 5.89 14.60
N PHE A 107 19.24 4.96 15.43
CA PHE A 107 20.26 5.23 16.44
C PHE A 107 21.49 4.37 16.15
N TYR A 108 22.66 4.98 16.16
CA TYR A 108 23.94 4.29 16.02
C TYR A 108 24.90 4.77 17.08
N GLU A 109 25.50 3.86 17.82
CA GLU A 109 26.55 4.20 18.78
C GLU A 109 27.92 4.09 18.09
N CYS A 110 28.68 5.18 18.08
CA CYS A 110 30.04 5.16 17.54
C CYS A 110 30.97 4.35 18.46
N GLU A 111 31.67 3.35 17.92
CA GLU A 111 32.59 2.51 18.71
C GLU A 111 33.82 3.24 19.25
N ALA A 112 34.21 4.37 18.64
CA ALA A 112 35.39 5.11 19.08
C ALA A 112 35.11 6.12 20.21
N CYS A 113 33.95 6.78 20.18
CA CYS A 113 33.60 7.83 21.15
C CYS A 113 32.34 7.56 21.97
N HIS A 114 31.67 6.42 21.73
CA HIS A 114 30.45 5.96 22.41
C HIS A 114 29.28 6.95 22.36
N ARG A 115 29.29 7.88 21.39
CA ARG A 115 28.20 8.83 21.18
C ARG A 115 27.12 8.20 20.32
N ILE A 116 25.87 8.42 20.72
CA ILE A 116 24.69 8.01 19.97
C ILE A 116 24.41 9.05 18.89
N LEU A 117 24.60 8.65 17.64
CA LEU A 117 24.26 9.42 16.46
C LEU A 117 22.78 9.24 16.12
N LYS A 118 22.18 10.33 15.63
CA LYS A 118 20.81 10.38 15.09
C LYS A 118 20.85 10.99 13.70
N PRO A 119 19.94 10.60 12.78
CA PRO A 119 19.89 11.19 11.45
C PRO A 119 19.71 12.71 11.51
N ILE A 120 20.27 13.40 10.51
CA ILE A 120 20.06 14.83 10.35
C ILE A 120 18.62 15.11 9.92
N LYS A 121 18.16 16.34 10.17
CA LYS A 121 16.78 16.72 9.86
C LYS A 121 16.55 16.66 8.35
N GLY A 122 15.67 15.76 7.92
CA GLY A 122 15.34 15.53 6.52
C GLY A 122 15.70 14.12 6.03
N ASP A 123 16.56 13.42 6.77
CA ASP A 123 16.94 12.04 6.46
C ASP A 123 16.19 11.05 7.34
N CYS A 124 16.01 9.83 6.81
CA CYS A 124 15.24 8.78 7.48
C CYS A 124 16.06 7.85 8.38
N CYS A 125 17.38 7.74 8.21
CA CYS A 125 18.23 6.87 9.04
C CYS A 125 19.69 7.33 9.09
N VAL A 126 20.48 6.77 10.00
CA VAL A 126 21.90 7.13 10.19
C VAL A 126 22.75 6.90 8.95
N PHE A 127 22.41 5.91 8.12
CA PHE A 127 23.13 5.62 6.87
C PHE A 127 22.88 6.68 5.80
N CYS A 128 21.66 7.23 5.72
CA CYS A 128 21.38 8.34 4.80
C CYS A 128 22.14 9.62 5.20
N SER A 129 22.36 9.81 6.50
CA SER A 129 23.01 11.02 7.03
C SER A 129 24.52 10.95 7.07
N TYR A 130 25.08 9.78 7.41
CA TYR A 130 26.51 9.63 7.72
C TYR A 130 27.16 8.44 6.99
N GLY A 131 26.38 7.70 6.20
CA GLY A 131 26.85 6.55 5.43
C GLY A 131 27.33 6.95 4.02
N THR A 132 28.17 6.10 3.42
CA THR A 132 28.57 6.23 2.02
C THR A 132 27.48 5.79 1.05
N VAL A 133 26.62 4.87 1.47
CA VAL A 133 25.52 4.30 0.67
C VAL A 133 24.19 4.55 1.41
N PRO A 134 23.14 5.06 0.73
CA PRO A 134 21.84 5.33 1.35
C PRO A 134 21.10 4.03 1.70
N CYS A 135 20.05 4.12 2.52
CA CYS A 135 19.31 2.95 2.99
C CYS A 135 18.59 2.15 1.89
N PRO A 136 18.27 0.86 2.13
CA PRO A 136 17.68 -0.01 1.10
C PRO A 136 16.39 0.55 0.48
N PRO A 137 15.44 1.15 1.23
CA PRO A 137 14.26 1.77 0.64
C PRO A 137 14.59 2.87 -0.37
N ILE A 138 15.56 3.74 -0.06
CA ILE A 138 16.00 4.79 -0.98
C ILE A 138 16.68 4.18 -2.21
N GLN A 139 17.51 3.15 -2.03
CA GLN A 139 18.12 2.45 -3.15
C GLN A 139 17.05 1.83 -4.07
N LYS A 140 15.91 1.36 -3.53
CA LYS A 140 14.79 0.76 -4.26
C LYS A 140 13.76 1.76 -4.81
N ASP A 141 13.97 3.07 -4.65
CA ASP A 141 12.98 4.11 -4.98
C ASP A 141 11.64 3.92 -4.21
N GLU A 142 11.70 3.32 -3.03
CA GLU A 142 10.57 3.15 -2.12
C GLU A 142 10.51 4.32 -1.12
N ASN A 143 9.34 4.53 -0.51
CA ASN A 143 9.22 5.53 0.55
C ASN A 143 10.14 5.14 1.71
N CYS A 144 10.90 6.11 2.22
CA CYS A 144 11.66 5.85 3.43
C CYS A 144 10.70 5.63 4.61
N CYS A 145 11.16 4.85 5.59
CA CYS A 145 10.50 4.66 6.87
C CYS A 145 9.86 5.97 7.38
#